data_AF-A0AAV9HTS8-F1
#
_entry.id   AF-A0AAV9HTS8-F1
#
_cell.length_a   1.000
_cell.length_b   1.000
_cell.length_c   1.000
_cell.angle_alpha   90.00
_cell.angle_beta   90.00
_cell.angle_gamma   90.00
#
_symmetry.space_group_name_H-M   'P 1'
#
loop_
_entity.id
_entity.type
_entity.pdbx_description
1 polymer ?
#
loop_
_entity_poly.entity_id
_entity_poly.type
_entity_poly.pdbx_seq_one_letter_code
_entity_poly.pdbx_strand_id
1 'polypeptide(L)'
;MSPLASPTIGGTFIGISGGISAKLRNRIPSQMRRTFPLYILFCLAFVLLFKAQVFPSHHSTAPIMSRRSFQKILKSSSSSTASATFPKKIWQTWKTDPYHFETRDFDTAKTWTTKNPGHRYEVLTDHNDLLYVQERYGPDGFDRPDIVEFYKSVTATIIKADLLRYMVMYADGGIYADIDVEALRPADRFIPARYSARDIDLVIGIEIDQPEFKDHPILGQKSMSFCQWTFMAKPQLPVMLQLIENIMAWLSDIALAQNVSISDVELDFDQVISGTGPSAFTTAILDDMNRRRGRGGEKVTWDRFHAMDESVIVNRVLVLDVEKFAAGQGHSDSGNHNARGALVKHHYHASNWPSKHPRFKHPAYGEVEACNWNLKCVQKWDEDVKAFERLSDGEQKRVIEKRKKQEAERLEKARKEQEDFRRFVEAEERKKKKQEEDEKQREEEERLMLVDGPGKQQPQAFGVGQGHGQLPPPGPGEGQQVGGVVGLP
;
A
#
# COMPACT_ATOMS: atom_id res chain seq x y z
N MET A 1 -72.66 15.85 57.92
CA MET A 1 -72.23 17.23 58.20
C MET A 1 -70.83 17.41 57.64
N SER A 2 -70.70 18.06 56.48
CA SER A 2 -69.58 19.01 56.30
C SER A 2 -69.92 20.25 57.17
N PRO A 3 -69.01 21.20 57.51
CA PRO A 3 -67.83 21.62 56.74
C PRO A 3 -66.68 22.27 57.59
N LEU A 4 -65.77 22.97 56.87
CA LEU A 4 -64.89 24.09 57.28
C LEU A 4 -63.63 23.76 58.10
N ALA A 5 -62.48 24.41 57.91
CA ALA A 5 -61.87 25.25 56.88
C ALA A 5 -60.41 25.47 57.30
N SER A 6 -59.54 25.69 56.31
CA SER A 6 -58.08 25.85 56.28
C SER A 6 -57.56 27.13 57.02
N PRO A 7 -56.30 27.63 56.84
CA PRO A 7 -55.11 27.08 56.13
C PRO A 7 -53.75 27.31 56.84
N THR A 8 -52.70 26.62 56.37
CA THR A 8 -51.40 27.29 56.12
C THR A 8 -50.68 26.62 54.96
N ILE A 9 -50.13 27.45 54.08
CA ILE A 9 -49.56 27.18 52.76
C ILE A 9 -48.06 26.85 52.89
N GLY A 10 -47.55 25.94 52.05
CA GLY A 10 -46.14 25.95 51.68
C GLY A 10 -45.60 24.67 51.02
N GLY A 11 -45.70 24.60 49.69
CA GLY A 11 -44.65 23.99 48.85
C GLY A 11 -44.75 22.49 48.54
N THR A 12 -44.76 22.17 47.25
CA THR A 12 -45.33 20.96 46.64
C THR A 12 -44.25 20.14 45.92
N PHE A 13 -44.19 18.83 46.22
CA PHE A 13 -43.94 17.64 45.36
C PHE A 13 -42.63 17.56 44.51
N ILE A 14 -42.04 16.40 44.18
CA ILE A 14 -42.57 15.05 43.90
C ILE A 14 -41.59 13.99 44.44
N GLY A 15 -42.13 13.00 45.15
CA GLY A 15 -41.45 11.74 45.40
C GLY A 15 -41.82 10.67 44.37
N ILE A 16 -40.95 9.68 44.19
CA ILE A 16 -41.36 8.30 43.87
C ILE A 16 -40.51 7.36 44.71
N SER A 17 -41.08 6.90 45.82
CA SER A 17 -40.71 5.66 46.48
C SER A 17 -41.59 4.53 45.92
N GLY A 18 -40.98 3.51 45.34
CA GLY A 18 -41.53 2.17 45.21
C GLY A 18 -40.36 1.21 45.39
N GLY A 19 -40.26 0.35 46.39
CA GLY A 19 -41.33 -0.32 47.12
C GLY A 19 -41.33 -1.81 46.82
N ILE A 20 -40.18 -2.50 46.93
CA ILE A 20 -40.13 -3.97 47.02
C ILE A 20 -39.11 -4.37 48.09
N SER A 21 -39.41 -4.09 49.36
CA SER A 21 -38.74 -4.77 50.48
C SER A 21 -39.63 -4.79 51.71
N ALA A 22 -40.72 -5.55 51.63
CA ALA A 22 -41.53 -5.90 52.81
C ALA A 22 -42.27 -7.24 52.68
N LYS A 23 -42.34 -7.86 51.49
CA LYS A 23 -43.14 -9.08 51.25
C LYS A 23 -42.39 -10.41 51.11
N LEU A 24 -41.07 -10.46 51.33
CA LEU A 24 -40.32 -11.73 51.36
C LEU A 24 -39.73 -12.11 52.73
N ARG A 25 -40.02 -11.35 53.79
CA ARG A 25 -39.39 -11.57 55.10
C ARG A 25 -39.90 -12.81 55.86
N ASN A 26 -41.02 -13.41 55.43
CA ASN A 26 -41.70 -14.52 56.13
C ASN A 26 -41.88 -15.81 55.31
N ARG A 27 -41.00 -16.13 54.36
CA ARG A 27 -41.12 -17.37 53.56
C ARG A 27 -39.88 -18.27 53.48
N ILE A 28 -38.93 -18.13 54.42
CA ILE A 28 -37.72 -18.97 54.44
C ILE A 28 -37.52 -19.51 55.87
N PRO A 29 -37.51 -20.84 56.09
CA PRO A 29 -37.26 -21.45 57.40
C PRO A 29 -35.92 -21.00 58.00
N SER A 30 -35.86 -20.84 59.32
CA SER A 30 -34.68 -20.32 60.05
C SER A 30 -33.40 -21.15 59.84
N GLN A 31 -33.52 -22.46 59.56
CA GLN A 31 -32.41 -23.32 59.18
C GLN A 31 -31.77 -22.90 57.85
N MET A 32 -32.56 -22.47 56.86
CA MET A 32 -32.06 -22.06 55.55
C MET A 32 -31.35 -20.70 55.57
N ARG A 33 -31.64 -19.80 56.53
CA ARG A 33 -30.90 -18.52 56.65
C ARG A 33 -29.46 -18.69 57.11
N ARG A 34 -29.15 -19.74 57.86
CA ARG A 34 -27.78 -20.04 58.32
C ARG A 34 -26.96 -20.79 57.27
N THR A 35 -27.60 -21.58 56.42
CA THR A 35 -26.92 -22.36 55.38
C THR A 35 -26.83 -21.64 54.04
N PHE A 36 -27.68 -20.64 53.75
CA PHE A 36 -27.63 -19.88 52.50
C PHE A 36 -26.28 -19.19 52.24
N PRO A 37 -25.64 -18.51 53.22
CA PRO A 37 -24.32 -17.93 53.01
C PRO A 37 -23.25 -18.99 52.74
N LEU A 38 -23.34 -20.14 53.41
CA LEU A 38 -22.45 -21.29 53.20
C LEU A 38 -22.65 -21.92 51.82
N TYR A 39 -23.88 -21.99 51.33
CA TYR A 39 -24.18 -22.45 49.96
C TYR A 39 -23.68 -21.47 48.91
N ILE A 40 -23.80 -20.16 49.12
CA ILE A 40 -23.22 -19.16 48.21
C ILE A 40 -21.69 -19.26 48.22
N LEU A 41 -21.08 -19.41 49.40
CA LEU A 41 -19.63 -19.57 49.53
C LEU A 41 -19.15 -20.88 48.92
N PHE A 42 -19.91 -21.96 49.04
CA PHE A 42 -19.66 -23.25 48.40
C PHE A 42 -19.85 -23.16 46.87
N CYS A 43 -20.87 -22.48 46.37
CA CYS A 43 -21.06 -22.25 44.94
C CYS A 43 -19.97 -21.35 44.35
N LEU A 44 -19.52 -20.32 45.07
CA LEU A 44 -18.39 -19.47 44.66
C LEU A 44 -17.07 -20.24 44.71
N ALA A 45 -16.83 -21.04 45.75
CA ALA A 45 -15.68 -21.94 45.83
C ALA A 45 -15.74 -22.99 44.71
N PHE A 46 -16.90 -23.53 44.39
CA PHE A 46 -17.09 -24.47 43.29
C PHE A 46 -16.84 -23.80 41.95
N VAL A 47 -17.30 -22.56 41.72
CA VAL A 47 -16.98 -21.80 40.50
C VAL A 47 -15.49 -21.46 40.41
N LEU A 48 -14.84 -21.13 41.52
CA LEU A 48 -13.39 -20.89 41.56
C LEU A 48 -12.59 -22.19 41.33
N LEU A 49 -13.03 -23.32 41.88
CA LEU A 49 -12.43 -24.63 41.65
C LEU A 49 -12.71 -25.14 40.23
N PHE A 50 -13.87 -24.85 39.65
CA PHE A 50 -14.18 -25.17 38.24
C PHE A 50 -13.37 -24.28 37.28
N LYS A 51 -13.16 -22.99 37.61
CA LYS A 51 -12.21 -22.13 36.90
C LYS A 51 -10.76 -22.61 37.04
N ALA A 52 -10.42 -23.26 38.16
CA ALA A 52 -9.10 -23.85 38.40
C ALA A 52 -8.92 -25.26 37.79
N GLN A 53 -10.00 -26.00 37.48
CA GLN A 53 -9.96 -27.37 36.95
C GLN A 53 -10.43 -27.54 35.50
N VAL A 54 -11.02 -26.51 34.86
CA VAL A 54 -11.38 -26.53 33.42
C VAL A 54 -10.30 -25.90 32.52
N PHE A 55 -9.20 -25.42 33.12
CA PHE A 55 -7.95 -25.16 32.38
C PHE A 55 -6.85 -26.07 32.91
N PRO A 56 -6.65 -27.26 32.33
CA PRO A 56 -5.37 -27.92 32.43
C PRO A 56 -4.33 -26.96 31.84
N SER A 57 -3.43 -26.47 32.68
CA SER A 57 -2.20 -25.85 32.21
C SER A 57 -1.35 -26.95 31.57
N HIS A 58 -1.68 -27.31 30.33
CA HIS A 58 -0.71 -27.92 29.43
C HIS A 58 0.27 -26.81 29.07
N HIS A 59 1.33 -26.70 29.87
CA HIS A 59 2.59 -26.15 29.40
C HIS A 59 3.10 -27.06 28.27
N SER A 60 2.62 -26.82 27.05
CA SER A 60 3.43 -27.06 25.87
C SER A 60 4.63 -26.13 25.99
N THR A 61 5.79 -26.72 26.27
CA THR A 61 7.08 -26.06 26.19
C THR A 61 7.39 -25.75 24.73
N ALA A 62 6.76 -24.70 24.20
CA ALA A 62 7.33 -23.93 23.11
C ALA A 62 8.52 -23.13 23.66
N PRO A 63 9.64 -22.99 22.93
CA PRO A 63 10.88 -22.49 23.49
C PRO A 63 10.71 -21.04 23.94
N ILE A 64 11.05 -20.81 25.22
CA ILE A 64 11.14 -19.51 25.90
C ILE A 64 12.37 -18.76 25.35
N MET A 65 12.36 -18.43 24.06
CA MET A 65 13.43 -17.63 23.43
C MET A 65 12.95 -16.31 22.84
N SER A 66 11.66 -16.12 22.55
CA SER A 66 11.16 -14.86 21.96
C SER A 66 10.89 -13.75 23.01
N ARG A 67 10.31 -14.07 24.17
CA ARG A 67 9.91 -13.02 25.16
C ARG A 67 11.07 -12.28 25.83
N ARG A 68 12.23 -12.93 26.03
CA ARG A 68 13.40 -12.30 26.68
C ARG A 68 14.11 -11.29 25.77
N SER A 69 14.19 -11.56 24.47
CA SER A 69 14.75 -10.63 23.48
C SER A 69 13.85 -9.41 23.29
N PHE A 70 12.52 -9.60 23.27
CA PHE A 70 11.55 -8.51 23.16
C PHE A 70 11.59 -7.52 24.33
N GLN A 71 11.76 -8.01 25.57
CA GLN A 71 11.95 -7.14 26.75
C GLN A 71 13.30 -6.40 26.74
N LYS A 72 14.34 -6.96 26.12
CA LYS A 72 15.65 -6.31 26.01
C LYS A 72 15.61 -5.17 24.98
N ILE A 73 14.89 -5.36 23.86
CA ILE A 73 14.68 -4.32 22.84
C ILE A 73 13.78 -3.19 23.36
N LEU A 74 12.67 -3.50 24.04
CA LEU A 74 11.80 -2.48 24.64
C LEU A 74 12.45 -1.69 25.80
N LYS A 75 13.41 -2.28 26.52
CA LYS A 75 14.23 -1.55 27.51
C LYS A 75 15.37 -0.76 26.86
N SER A 76 15.82 -1.15 25.68
CA SER A 76 16.82 -0.42 24.89
C SER A 76 16.19 0.70 24.04
N SER A 77 14.88 0.63 23.76
CA SER A 77 14.17 1.60 22.91
C SER A 77 13.75 2.88 23.64
N SER A 78 14.02 3.00 24.95
CA SER A 78 13.83 4.28 25.65
C SER A 78 14.93 5.31 25.34
N SER A 79 15.93 4.96 24.51
CA SER A 79 17.00 5.88 24.10
C SER A 79 17.46 5.72 22.65
N SER A 80 16.65 5.18 21.72
CA SER A 80 16.95 5.38 20.30
C SER A 80 16.48 6.77 19.91
N THR A 81 17.42 7.67 19.65
CA THR A 81 17.13 8.93 18.96
C THR A 81 16.66 8.57 17.55
N ALA A 82 15.35 8.33 17.38
CA ALA A 82 14.74 8.20 16.08
C ALA A 82 15.25 9.36 15.21
N SER A 83 15.78 9.06 14.04
CA SER A 83 16.28 10.08 13.10
C SER A 83 15.26 11.20 13.00
N ALA A 84 15.65 12.45 13.28
CA ALA A 84 14.72 13.56 13.28
C ALA A 84 14.08 13.79 11.90
N THR A 85 14.68 13.24 10.84
CA THR A 85 14.29 13.43 9.44
C THR A 85 14.09 12.10 8.72
N PHE A 86 13.21 12.10 7.72
CA PHE A 86 13.08 11.00 6.76
C PHE A 86 14.37 10.88 5.93
N PRO A 87 14.96 9.68 5.81
CA PRO A 87 16.10 9.44 4.92
C PRO A 87 15.77 9.79 3.47
N LYS A 88 16.68 10.46 2.76
CA LYS A 88 16.55 10.75 1.33
C LYS A 88 16.95 9.54 0.48
N LYS A 89 16.32 8.40 0.74
CA LYS A 89 16.50 7.14 -0.01
C LYS A 89 15.17 6.72 -0.63
N ILE A 90 15.21 6.26 -1.87
CA ILE A 90 14.08 5.63 -2.56
C ILE A 90 14.48 4.20 -2.86
N TRP A 91 13.66 3.28 -2.39
CA TRP A 91 13.84 1.85 -2.53
C TRP A 91 12.76 1.28 -3.44
N GLN A 92 13.19 0.49 -4.40
CA GLN A 92 12.33 -0.44 -5.12
C GLN A 92 12.95 -1.84 -5.07
N THR A 93 12.15 -2.87 -5.27
CA THR A 93 12.63 -4.25 -5.39
C THR A 93 12.19 -4.80 -6.73
N TRP A 94 13.09 -5.47 -7.44
CA TRP A 94 12.75 -6.13 -8.69
C TRP A 94 13.60 -7.36 -8.95
N LYS A 95 13.37 -8.05 -10.07
CA LYS A 95 14.11 -9.27 -10.39
C LYS A 95 15.55 -8.97 -10.82
N THR A 96 15.71 -7.92 -11.61
CA THR A 96 16.97 -7.52 -12.25
C THR A 96 17.39 -6.12 -11.82
N ASP A 97 18.62 -5.74 -12.13
CA ASP A 97 19.14 -4.40 -11.85
C ASP A 97 18.64 -3.37 -12.91
N PRO A 98 18.80 -2.05 -12.63
CA PRO A 98 18.30 -0.99 -13.51
C PRO A 98 18.82 -0.99 -14.94
N TYR A 99 19.97 -1.59 -15.23
CA TYR A 99 20.50 -1.68 -16.61
C TYR A 99 19.76 -2.73 -17.45
N HIS A 100 19.06 -3.65 -16.80
CA HIS A 100 18.32 -4.76 -17.42
C HIS A 100 16.80 -4.64 -17.22
N PHE A 101 16.31 -3.45 -16.89
CA PHE A 101 14.87 -3.19 -16.82
C PHE A 101 14.24 -3.25 -18.21
N GLU A 102 13.06 -3.87 -18.28
CA GLU A 102 12.17 -3.68 -19.43
C GLU A 102 11.73 -2.21 -19.51
N THR A 103 11.38 -1.73 -20.70
CA THR A 103 11.03 -0.32 -20.94
C THR A 103 9.98 0.19 -19.96
N ARG A 104 8.94 -0.60 -19.69
CA ARG A 104 7.88 -0.24 -18.74
C ARG A 104 8.44 0.04 -17.35
N ASP A 105 9.22 -0.88 -16.80
CA ASP A 105 9.77 -0.79 -15.44
C ASP A 105 10.79 0.35 -15.35
N PHE A 106 11.59 0.54 -16.41
CA PHE A 106 12.52 1.66 -16.52
C PHE A 106 11.81 3.01 -16.52
N ASP A 107 10.76 3.17 -17.32
CA ASP A 107 10.01 4.42 -17.43
C ASP A 107 9.39 4.81 -16.07
N THR A 108 8.84 3.82 -15.37
CA THR A 108 8.29 4.00 -14.03
C THR A 108 9.37 4.35 -13.01
N ALA A 109 10.45 3.58 -12.92
CA ALA A 109 11.58 3.83 -12.01
C ALA A 109 12.23 5.21 -12.25
N LYS A 110 12.37 5.62 -13.52
CA LYS A 110 12.95 6.91 -13.92
C LYS A 110 12.16 8.10 -13.38
N THR A 111 10.84 7.97 -13.19
CA THR A 111 10.04 9.05 -12.63
C THR A 111 10.48 9.40 -11.21
N TRP A 112 10.84 8.40 -10.39
CA TRP A 112 11.30 8.63 -9.02
C TRP A 112 12.57 9.46 -8.96
N THR A 113 13.59 9.11 -9.76
CA THR A 113 14.86 9.86 -9.81
C THR A 113 14.66 11.26 -10.42
N THR A 114 13.83 11.38 -11.45
CA THR A 114 13.55 12.67 -12.12
C THR A 114 12.81 13.64 -11.19
N LYS A 115 11.81 13.16 -10.44
CA LYS A 115 11.04 14.01 -9.52
C LYS A 115 11.78 14.28 -8.21
N ASN A 116 12.73 13.42 -7.84
CA ASN A 116 13.43 13.49 -6.56
C ASN A 116 14.96 13.50 -6.73
N PRO A 117 15.54 14.50 -7.43
CA PRO A 117 16.97 14.50 -7.79
C PRO A 117 17.92 14.53 -6.58
N GLY A 118 17.43 14.93 -5.41
CA GLY A 118 18.20 14.91 -4.15
C GLY A 118 18.10 13.61 -3.36
N HIS A 119 17.46 12.57 -3.88
CA HIS A 119 17.34 11.26 -3.23
C HIS A 119 18.27 10.25 -3.87
N ARG A 120 18.85 9.38 -3.04
CA ARG A 120 19.57 8.20 -3.51
C ARG A 120 18.54 7.14 -3.91
N TYR A 121 18.62 6.67 -5.15
CA TYR A 121 17.76 5.61 -5.67
C TYR A 121 18.49 4.27 -5.57
N GLU A 122 17.82 3.26 -5.02
CA GLU A 122 18.38 1.94 -4.74
C GLU A 122 17.38 0.86 -5.20
N VAL A 123 17.91 -0.20 -5.79
CA VAL A 123 17.12 -1.37 -6.19
C VAL A 123 17.74 -2.62 -5.58
N LEU A 124 16.94 -3.36 -4.81
CA LEU A 124 17.30 -4.72 -4.41
C LEU A 124 16.77 -5.70 -5.44
N THR A 125 17.60 -6.68 -5.78
CA THR A 125 17.34 -7.67 -6.81
C THR A 125 17.33 -9.08 -6.24
N ASP A 126 16.81 -10.04 -7.00
CA ASP A 126 16.86 -11.47 -6.64
C ASP A 126 18.30 -11.97 -6.39
N HIS A 127 19.32 -11.24 -6.85
CA HIS A 127 20.74 -11.61 -6.72
C HIS A 127 21.42 -11.00 -5.48
N ASN A 128 20.89 -9.90 -4.92
CA ASN A 128 21.54 -9.17 -3.83
C ASN A 128 20.67 -9.02 -2.57
N ASP A 129 19.40 -9.43 -2.62
CA ASP A 129 18.48 -9.30 -1.51
C ASP A 129 18.97 -10.00 -0.23
N LEU A 130 19.46 -11.23 -0.35
CA LEU A 130 19.95 -12.00 0.79
C LEU A 130 21.23 -11.40 1.37
N LEU A 131 22.12 -10.87 0.52
CA LEU A 131 23.33 -10.19 0.99
C LEU A 131 22.97 -8.93 1.79
N TYR A 132 22.00 -8.14 1.30
CA TYR A 132 21.48 -7.01 2.04
C TYR A 132 20.89 -7.44 3.39
N VAL A 133 20.06 -8.49 3.41
CA VAL A 133 19.49 -9.02 4.65
C VAL A 133 20.58 -9.47 5.63
N GLN A 134 21.61 -10.18 5.16
CA GLN A 134 22.74 -10.61 5.97
C GLN A 134 23.54 -9.44 6.53
N GLU A 135 23.78 -8.40 5.73
CA GLU A 135 24.50 -7.20 6.16
C GLU A 135 23.72 -6.45 7.25
N ARG A 136 22.41 -6.25 7.05
CA ARG A 136 21.60 -5.43 7.98
C ARG A 136 21.15 -6.19 9.21
N TYR A 137 20.83 -7.48 9.10
CA TYR A 137 20.26 -8.29 10.19
C TYR A 137 21.23 -9.34 10.75
N GLY A 138 22.41 -9.52 10.16
CA GLY A 138 23.45 -10.41 10.69
C GLY A 138 24.15 -9.86 11.94
N PRO A 139 25.21 -10.55 12.41
CA PRO A 139 25.92 -10.23 13.65
C PRO A 139 26.46 -8.80 13.74
N ASP A 140 26.90 -8.23 12.59
CA ASP A 140 27.47 -6.88 12.52
C ASP A 140 26.39 -5.78 12.34
N GLY A 141 25.13 -6.18 12.13
CA GLY A 141 23.98 -5.30 11.96
C GLY A 141 23.09 -5.26 13.20
N PHE A 142 21.82 -5.65 13.04
CA PHE A 142 20.86 -5.73 14.14
C PHE A 142 21.00 -6.97 15.03
N ASP A 143 21.93 -7.89 14.71
CA ASP A 143 22.13 -9.15 15.43
C ASP A 143 20.83 -9.97 15.58
N ARG A 144 20.17 -10.18 14.44
CA ARG A 144 18.93 -10.96 14.28
C ARG A 144 19.14 -12.13 13.32
N PRO A 145 19.98 -13.12 13.70
CA PRO A 145 20.23 -14.28 12.87
C PRO A 145 18.95 -15.09 12.59
N ASP A 146 17.95 -15.04 13.48
CA ASP A 146 16.64 -15.64 13.27
C ASP A 146 15.90 -15.06 12.05
N ILE A 147 15.98 -13.74 11.84
CA ILE A 147 15.41 -13.09 10.65
C ILE A 147 16.18 -13.50 9.39
N VAL A 148 17.51 -13.56 9.47
CA VAL A 148 18.37 -13.95 8.33
C VAL A 148 18.07 -15.38 7.89
N GLU A 149 18.03 -16.33 8.84
CA GLU A 149 17.74 -17.74 8.52
C GLU A 149 16.30 -17.93 8.04
N PHE A 150 15.33 -17.21 8.63
CA PHE A 150 13.96 -17.24 8.15
C PHE A 150 13.86 -16.74 6.71
N TYR A 151 14.45 -15.58 6.39
CA TYR A 151 14.43 -15.01 5.04
C TYR A 151 15.03 -15.97 3.99
N LYS A 152 16.10 -16.69 4.34
CA LYS A 152 16.68 -17.74 3.47
C LYS A 152 15.71 -18.88 3.18
N SER A 153 14.88 -19.24 4.15
CA SER A 153 13.92 -20.35 4.01
C SER A 153 12.68 -20.00 3.18
N VAL A 154 12.37 -18.71 2.98
CA VAL A 154 11.21 -18.28 2.21
C VAL A 154 11.49 -18.40 0.70
N THR A 155 10.75 -19.28 0.03
CA THR A 155 10.83 -19.52 -1.43
C THR A 155 9.72 -18.81 -2.20
N ALA A 156 8.57 -18.59 -1.57
CA ALA A 156 7.44 -17.89 -2.18
C ALA A 156 7.83 -16.44 -2.51
N THR A 157 7.95 -16.13 -3.80
CA THR A 157 8.52 -14.86 -4.28
C THR A 157 7.75 -13.64 -3.77
N ILE A 158 6.42 -13.73 -3.66
CA ILE A 158 5.60 -12.61 -3.17
C ILE A 158 5.79 -12.37 -1.67
N ILE A 159 5.88 -13.43 -0.87
CA ILE A 159 6.16 -13.35 0.58
C ILE A 159 7.54 -12.75 0.80
N LYS A 160 8.53 -13.18 -0.01
CA LYS A 160 9.89 -12.65 0.04
C LYS A 160 9.94 -11.15 -0.27
N ALA A 161 9.24 -10.72 -1.32
CA ALA A 161 9.14 -9.30 -1.69
C ALA A 161 8.44 -8.47 -0.61
N ASP A 162 7.31 -8.96 -0.08
CA ASP A 162 6.59 -8.28 1.00
C ASP A 162 7.47 -8.14 2.25
N LEU A 163 8.14 -9.21 2.66
CA LEU A 163 9.02 -9.19 3.82
C LEU A 163 10.21 -8.24 3.62
N LEU A 164 10.84 -8.29 2.44
CA LEU A 164 11.99 -7.44 2.11
C LEU A 164 11.65 -5.96 2.20
N ARG A 165 10.44 -5.53 1.77
CA ARG A 165 10.05 -4.12 1.89
C ARG A 165 10.02 -3.68 3.35
N TYR A 166 9.43 -4.47 4.24
CA TYR A 166 9.35 -4.12 5.66
C TYR A 166 10.73 -4.13 6.30
N MET A 167 11.59 -5.07 5.90
CA MET A 167 12.97 -5.16 6.36
C MET A 167 13.81 -3.96 5.95
N VAL A 168 13.68 -3.50 4.70
CA VAL A 168 14.33 -2.28 4.21
C VAL A 168 13.83 -1.06 4.97
N MET A 169 12.52 -0.96 5.16
CA MET A 169 11.91 0.20 5.82
C MET A 169 12.20 0.26 7.32
N TYR A 170 12.41 -0.88 7.98
CA TYR A 170 12.95 -0.92 9.34
C TYR A 170 14.44 -0.54 9.37
N ALA A 171 15.26 -1.11 8.49
CA ALA A 171 16.72 -0.93 8.53
C ALA A 171 17.18 0.48 8.13
N ASP A 172 16.66 0.95 6.99
CA ASP A 172 17.11 2.15 6.31
C ASP A 172 16.08 3.28 6.35
N GLY A 173 14.79 2.95 6.35
CA GLY A 173 13.72 3.92 6.12
C GLY A 173 13.84 4.59 4.75
N GLY A 174 13.28 5.80 4.63
CA GLY A 174 13.15 6.52 3.37
C GLY A 174 11.78 6.25 2.74
N ILE A 175 11.75 6.12 1.43
CA ILE A 175 10.55 5.83 0.65
C ILE A 175 10.71 4.44 0.05
N TYR A 176 9.69 3.60 0.20
CA TYR A 176 9.56 2.38 -0.58
C TYR A 176 8.46 2.58 -1.62
N ALA A 177 8.67 2.06 -2.82
CA ALA A 177 7.65 1.93 -3.86
C ALA A 177 7.84 0.64 -4.67
N ASP A 178 6.76 -0.05 -5.02
CA ASP A 178 6.83 -1.15 -5.98
C ASP A 178 7.31 -0.65 -7.35
N ILE A 179 7.93 -1.53 -8.15
CA ILE A 179 8.59 -1.15 -9.41
C ILE A 179 7.62 -0.52 -10.43
N ASP A 180 6.34 -0.88 -10.33
CA ASP A 180 5.24 -0.49 -11.20
C ASP A 180 4.49 0.76 -10.69
N VAL A 181 5.09 1.49 -9.75
CA VAL A 181 4.57 2.76 -9.23
C VAL A 181 5.29 3.96 -9.82
N GLU A 182 4.54 4.81 -10.53
CA GLU A 182 5.01 6.07 -11.12
C GLU A 182 4.94 7.20 -10.08
N ALA A 183 6.02 7.98 -9.93
CA ALA A 183 6.01 9.22 -9.16
C ALA A 183 5.42 10.38 -9.99
N LEU A 184 4.18 10.77 -9.70
CA LEU A 184 3.53 11.92 -10.35
C LEU A 184 4.03 13.25 -9.78
N ARG A 185 4.41 13.24 -8.50
CA ARG A 185 4.84 14.41 -7.72
C ARG A 185 6.08 14.08 -6.90
N PRO A 186 6.91 15.09 -6.58
CA PRO A 186 8.05 14.92 -5.67
C PRO A 186 7.59 14.51 -4.26
N ALA A 187 8.43 13.76 -3.56
CA ALA A 187 8.12 13.17 -2.25
C ALA A 187 8.02 14.20 -1.12
N ASP A 188 8.55 15.40 -1.30
CA ASP A 188 8.33 16.53 -0.39
C ASP A 188 6.84 16.89 -0.26
N ARG A 189 6.02 16.56 -1.27
CA ARG A 189 4.57 16.73 -1.24
C ARG A 189 3.81 15.64 -0.49
N PHE A 190 4.48 14.57 -0.06
CA PHE A 190 3.83 13.50 0.72
C PHE A 190 3.41 14.00 2.10
N ILE A 191 4.05 15.06 2.60
CA ILE A 191 3.66 15.74 3.84
C ILE A 191 3.02 17.08 3.46
N PRO A 192 1.69 17.24 3.62
CA PRO A 192 1.03 18.53 3.39
C PRO A 192 1.68 19.66 4.19
N ALA A 193 1.77 20.86 3.60
CA ALA A 193 2.46 22.01 4.21
C ALA A 193 1.95 22.43 5.60
N ARG A 194 0.72 22.02 5.96
CA ARG A 194 0.13 22.23 7.30
C ARG A 194 0.76 21.35 8.39
N TYR A 195 1.55 20.35 8.01
CA TYR A 195 2.20 19.41 8.92
C TYR A 195 3.71 19.55 8.88
N SER A 196 4.34 19.21 10.01
CA SER A 196 5.80 19.18 10.16
C SER A 196 6.30 17.74 10.12
N ALA A 197 7.33 17.49 9.32
CA ALA A 197 8.00 16.19 9.25
C ALA A 197 8.61 15.74 10.59
N ARG A 198 8.80 16.66 11.55
CA ARG A 198 9.29 16.33 12.89
C ARG A 198 8.24 15.57 13.72
N ASP A 199 6.96 15.77 13.42
CA ASP A 199 5.84 15.20 14.18
C ASP A 199 5.36 13.86 13.59
N ILE A 200 5.98 13.44 12.49
CA ILE A 200 5.59 12.27 11.72
C ILE A 200 6.76 11.30 11.65
N ASP A 201 6.47 10.02 11.87
CA ASP A 201 7.43 8.93 11.76
C ASP A 201 7.15 8.02 10.57
N LEU A 202 5.89 7.94 10.15
CA LEU A 202 5.40 7.10 9.06
C LEU A 202 4.37 7.88 8.24
N VAL A 203 4.48 7.83 6.91
CA VAL A 203 3.50 8.35 5.96
C VAL A 203 2.98 7.18 5.13
N ILE A 204 1.68 6.95 5.19
CA ILE A 204 0.96 5.88 4.48
C ILE A 204 -0.28 6.46 3.80
N GLY A 205 -0.75 5.84 2.74
CA GLY A 205 -2.03 6.17 2.11
C GLY A 205 -3.10 5.12 2.42
N ILE A 206 -4.36 5.47 2.24
CA ILE A 206 -5.44 4.50 2.15
C ILE A 206 -5.43 3.91 0.73
N GLU A 207 -5.53 2.60 0.63
CA GLU A 207 -5.65 1.89 -0.64
C GLU A 207 -7.11 1.52 -0.93
N ILE A 208 -7.77 0.88 0.03
CA ILE A 208 -9.17 0.46 -0.06
C ILE A 208 -9.92 0.94 1.17
N ASP A 209 -10.98 1.69 0.93
CA ASP A 209 -11.96 2.11 1.93
C ASP A 209 -13.36 1.70 1.46
N GLN A 210 -13.79 0.52 1.89
CA GLN A 210 -15.04 -0.14 1.54
C GLN A 210 -15.60 -0.92 2.77
N PRO A 211 -15.81 -0.25 3.92
CA PRO A 211 -16.18 -0.91 5.17
C PRO A 211 -17.51 -1.67 5.12
N GLU A 212 -18.38 -1.38 4.14
CA GLU A 212 -19.62 -2.13 3.90
C GLU A 212 -19.40 -3.62 3.61
N PHE A 213 -18.21 -4.01 3.13
CA PHE A 213 -17.87 -5.41 2.84
C PHE A 213 -17.07 -6.09 3.95
N LYS A 214 -16.86 -5.46 5.11
CA LYS A 214 -16.01 -6.01 6.19
C LYS A 214 -16.39 -7.44 6.64
N ASP A 215 -17.68 -7.77 6.54
CA ASP A 215 -18.23 -9.07 6.94
C ASP A 215 -18.41 -10.03 5.74
N HIS A 216 -18.06 -9.61 4.53
CA HIS A 216 -18.12 -10.44 3.33
C HIS A 216 -17.00 -11.50 3.36
N PRO A 217 -17.28 -12.78 3.08
CA PRO A 217 -16.31 -13.87 3.26
C PRO A 217 -15.03 -13.73 2.42
N ILE A 218 -15.14 -13.24 1.17
CA ILE A 218 -14.00 -13.07 0.26
C ILE A 218 -13.40 -11.64 0.32
N LEU A 219 -14.25 -10.61 0.34
CA LEU A 219 -13.82 -9.21 0.26
C LEU A 219 -13.44 -8.59 1.61
N GLY A 220 -13.98 -9.09 2.73
CA GLY A 220 -13.90 -8.41 4.02
C GLY A 220 -12.49 -8.26 4.56
N GLN A 221 -11.60 -9.22 4.28
CA GLN A 221 -10.21 -9.15 4.72
C GLN A 221 -9.44 -8.00 4.07
N LYS A 222 -9.86 -7.53 2.89
CA LYS A 222 -9.17 -6.52 2.08
C LYS A 222 -9.99 -5.25 1.85
N SER A 223 -11.16 -5.14 2.48
CA SER A 223 -12.08 -4.01 2.25
C SER A 223 -11.69 -2.72 2.97
N MET A 224 -10.68 -2.79 3.84
CA MET A 224 -10.19 -1.69 4.66
C MET A 224 -8.67 -1.83 4.77
N SER A 225 -7.93 -1.20 3.85
CA SER A 225 -6.48 -1.36 3.78
C SER A 225 -5.72 -0.05 3.59
N PHE A 226 -4.61 0.07 4.31
CA PHE A 226 -3.56 1.01 3.98
C PHE A 226 -2.69 0.47 2.84
N CYS A 227 -2.25 1.40 2.00
CA CYS A 227 -1.32 1.16 0.91
C CYS A 227 0.03 0.71 1.47
N GLN A 228 0.42 -0.52 1.10
CA GLN A 228 1.72 -1.12 1.46
C GLN A 228 2.75 -1.04 0.32
N TRP A 229 2.30 -0.85 -0.91
CA TRP A 229 3.15 -0.83 -2.10
C TRP A 229 3.81 0.54 -2.32
N THR A 230 3.45 1.56 -1.54
CA THR A 230 4.20 2.83 -1.41
C THR A 230 3.98 3.44 -0.03
N PHE A 231 5.08 3.69 0.69
CA PHE A 231 5.03 4.42 1.96
C PHE A 231 6.40 5.01 2.31
N MET A 232 6.41 5.97 3.24
CA MET A 232 7.63 6.65 3.67
C MET A 232 7.79 6.53 5.18
N ALA A 233 8.95 6.11 5.66
CA ALA A 233 9.20 5.85 7.07
C ALA A 233 10.56 6.39 7.52
N LYS A 234 10.65 6.80 8.79
CA LYS A 234 11.94 6.89 9.49
C LYS A 234 12.45 5.46 9.77
N PRO A 235 13.77 5.25 9.89
CA PRO A 235 14.30 3.93 10.23
C PRO A 235 13.90 3.52 11.66
N GLN A 236 13.94 2.21 11.91
CA GLN A 236 13.77 1.56 13.21
C GLN A 236 12.42 1.81 13.89
N LEU A 237 11.34 1.94 13.10
CA LEU A 237 10.00 2.01 13.68
C LEU A 237 9.61 0.64 14.28
N PRO A 238 9.16 0.59 15.55
CA PRO A 238 8.77 -0.67 16.19
C PRO A 238 7.69 -1.44 15.42
N VAL A 239 6.78 -0.75 14.74
CA VAL A 239 5.74 -1.38 13.92
C VAL A 239 6.29 -2.20 12.77
N MET A 240 7.40 -1.77 12.14
CA MET A 240 7.98 -2.51 11.02
C MET A 240 8.64 -3.81 11.50
N LEU A 241 9.36 -3.77 12.62
CA LEU A 241 9.91 -4.99 13.22
C LEU A 241 8.81 -5.94 13.71
N GLN A 242 7.77 -5.40 14.35
CA GLN A 242 6.63 -6.19 14.78
C GLN A 242 5.94 -6.88 13.61
N LEU A 243 5.79 -6.19 12.47
CA LEU A 243 5.21 -6.76 11.27
C LEU A 243 6.07 -7.90 10.71
N ILE A 244 7.40 -7.71 10.64
CA ILE A 244 8.34 -8.77 10.24
C ILE A 244 8.19 -10.00 11.15
N GLU A 245 8.16 -9.81 12.46
CA GLU A 245 8.01 -10.91 13.43
C GLU A 245 6.63 -11.59 13.36
N ASN A 246 5.57 -10.82 13.10
CA ASN A 246 4.23 -11.37 12.90
C ASN A 246 4.18 -12.27 11.65
N ILE A 247 4.81 -11.84 10.56
CA ILE A 247 4.92 -12.61 9.32
C ILE A 247 5.71 -13.90 9.57
N MET A 248 6.82 -13.82 10.30
CA MET A 248 7.62 -14.99 10.66
C MET A 248 6.81 -16.02 11.44
N ALA A 249 6.08 -15.57 12.46
CA ALA A 249 5.22 -16.43 13.26
C ALA A 249 4.08 -17.03 12.40
N TRP A 250 3.39 -16.20 11.63
CA TRP A 250 2.29 -16.60 10.76
C TRP A 250 2.69 -17.68 9.76
N LEU A 251 3.80 -17.48 9.02
CA LEU A 251 4.23 -18.46 8.02
C LEU A 251 4.72 -19.75 8.67
N SER A 252 5.35 -19.65 9.85
CA SER A 252 5.74 -20.83 10.63
C SER A 252 4.52 -21.63 11.10
N ASP A 253 3.46 -20.95 11.53
CA ASP A 253 2.20 -21.60 11.93
C ASP A 253 1.51 -22.28 10.74
N ILE A 254 1.55 -21.67 9.55
CA ILE A 254 1.05 -22.31 8.32
C ILE A 254 1.89 -23.54 7.95
N ALA A 255 3.21 -23.43 7.98
CA ALA A 255 4.11 -24.56 7.70
C ALA A 255 3.83 -25.74 8.64
N LEU A 256 3.62 -25.47 9.93
CA LEU A 256 3.23 -26.47 10.92
C LEU A 256 1.84 -27.07 10.62
N ALA A 257 0.86 -26.24 10.27
CA ALA A 257 -0.49 -26.70 9.95
C ALA A 257 -0.55 -27.56 8.68
N GLN A 258 0.29 -27.26 7.69
CA GLN A 258 0.45 -28.04 6.47
C GLN A 258 1.39 -29.24 6.64
N ASN A 259 2.11 -29.32 7.77
CA ASN A 259 3.12 -30.33 8.04
C ASN A 259 4.23 -30.36 6.96
N VAL A 260 4.71 -29.18 6.59
CA VAL A 260 5.78 -28.97 5.60
C VAL A 260 6.84 -28.00 6.14
N SER A 261 7.96 -27.86 5.42
CA SER A 261 8.94 -26.82 5.72
C SER A 261 8.45 -25.44 5.24
N ILE A 262 9.02 -24.34 5.75
CA ILE A 262 8.69 -22.97 5.30
C ILE A 262 8.87 -22.83 3.77
N SER A 263 9.87 -23.51 3.20
CA SER A 263 10.20 -23.48 1.78
C SER A 263 9.16 -24.17 0.90
N ASP A 264 8.30 -25.01 1.48
CA ASP A 264 7.32 -25.83 0.78
C ASP A 264 5.88 -25.39 1.09
N VAL A 265 5.71 -24.26 1.79
CA VAL A 265 4.38 -23.73 2.12
C VAL A 265 3.65 -23.31 0.84
N GLU A 266 2.44 -23.83 0.65
CA GLU A 266 1.53 -23.38 -0.38
C GLU A 266 0.52 -22.39 0.20
N LEU A 267 0.31 -21.27 -0.47
CA LEU A 267 -0.59 -20.20 -0.01
C LEU A 267 -1.63 -19.91 -1.08
N ASP A 268 -2.87 -19.67 -0.67
CA ASP A 268 -3.86 -19.04 -1.54
C ASP A 268 -3.69 -17.51 -1.58
N PHE A 269 -4.48 -16.85 -2.43
CA PHE A 269 -4.44 -15.39 -2.60
C PHE A 269 -4.74 -14.64 -1.29
N ASP A 270 -5.77 -15.06 -0.56
CA ASP A 270 -6.25 -14.34 0.63
C ASP A 270 -5.28 -14.53 1.80
N GLN A 271 -4.61 -15.69 1.90
CA GLN A 271 -3.52 -15.94 2.83
C GLN A 271 -2.32 -15.01 2.57
N VAL A 272 -1.93 -14.77 1.31
CA VAL A 272 -0.86 -13.79 1.00
C VAL A 272 -1.27 -12.38 1.46
N ILE A 273 -2.49 -11.95 1.14
CA ILE A 273 -3.00 -10.62 1.49
C ILE A 273 -3.09 -10.41 3.01
N SER A 274 -3.59 -11.42 3.72
CA SER A 274 -3.80 -11.38 5.18
C SER A 274 -2.53 -11.65 6.00
N GLY A 275 -1.56 -12.38 5.44
CA GLY A 275 -0.33 -12.76 6.10
C GLY A 275 0.80 -11.76 5.96
N THR A 276 1.04 -11.26 4.74
CA THR A 276 2.16 -10.36 4.42
C THR A 276 1.76 -9.09 3.70
N GLY A 277 0.62 -9.13 3.02
CA GLY A 277 0.13 -8.05 2.19
C GLY A 277 -0.55 -6.90 2.95
N PRO A 278 -1.45 -6.15 2.27
CA PRO A 278 -2.02 -4.92 2.81
C PRO A 278 -2.80 -5.11 4.12
N SER A 279 -3.45 -6.26 4.33
CA SER A 279 -4.24 -6.50 5.54
C SER A 279 -3.37 -6.75 6.76
N ALA A 280 -2.24 -7.46 6.59
CA ALA A 280 -1.24 -7.64 7.65
C ALA A 280 -0.61 -6.30 8.06
N PHE A 281 -0.21 -5.51 7.06
CA PHE A 281 0.33 -4.17 7.24
C PHE A 281 -0.65 -3.25 7.98
N THR A 282 -1.91 -3.24 7.54
CA THR A 282 -2.98 -2.43 8.15
C THR A 282 -3.21 -2.80 9.60
N THR A 283 -3.31 -4.09 9.90
CA THR A 283 -3.51 -4.61 11.26
C THR A 283 -2.35 -4.19 12.16
N ALA A 284 -1.11 -4.37 11.73
CA ALA A 284 0.08 -4.00 12.50
C ALA A 284 0.12 -2.49 12.83
N ILE A 285 -0.27 -1.64 11.88
CA ILE A 285 -0.31 -0.18 12.06
C ILE A 285 -1.43 0.24 13.01
N LEU A 286 -2.65 -0.30 12.85
CA LEU A 286 -3.75 -0.02 13.77
C LEU A 286 -3.40 -0.47 15.19
N ASP A 287 -2.75 -1.61 15.34
CA ASP A 287 -2.26 -2.09 16.63
C ASP A 287 -1.17 -1.18 17.21
N ASP A 288 -0.25 -0.68 16.39
CA ASP A 288 0.78 0.27 16.83
C ASP A 288 0.19 1.62 17.26
N MET A 289 -0.74 2.16 16.47
CA MET A 289 -1.50 3.36 16.85
C MET A 289 -2.21 3.13 18.18
N ASN A 290 -2.87 2.00 18.35
CA ASN A 290 -3.56 1.67 19.60
C ASN A 290 -2.59 1.45 20.77
N ARG A 291 -1.39 0.90 20.56
CA ARG A 291 -0.37 0.75 21.62
C ARG A 291 0.20 2.09 22.08
N ARG A 292 0.29 3.07 21.17
CA ARG A 292 0.79 4.43 21.46
C ARG A 292 -0.27 5.37 22.05
N ARG A 293 -1.53 4.93 22.16
CA ARG A 293 -2.59 5.78 22.71
C ARG A 293 -2.29 6.13 24.17
N GLY A 294 -2.54 7.37 24.56
CA GLY A 294 -2.49 7.80 25.96
C GLY A 294 -3.47 6.99 26.82
N ARG A 295 -3.23 6.93 28.14
CA ARG A 295 -4.18 6.31 29.07
C ARG A 295 -5.55 6.99 28.94
N GLY A 296 -6.60 6.22 28.69
CA GLY A 296 -7.95 6.73 28.47
C GLY A 296 -8.23 7.26 27.05
N GLY A 297 -7.27 7.20 26.13
CA GLY A 297 -7.51 7.53 24.73
C GLY A 297 -8.46 6.54 24.05
N GLU A 298 -9.33 7.06 23.19
CA GLU A 298 -10.24 6.25 22.37
C GLU A 298 -9.48 5.26 21.50
N LYS A 299 -10.07 4.08 21.30
CA LYS A 299 -9.51 3.06 20.41
C LYS A 299 -9.55 3.59 18.99
N VAL A 300 -8.41 3.52 18.30
CA VAL A 300 -8.34 3.83 16.88
C VAL A 300 -8.91 2.65 16.10
N THR A 301 -9.99 2.88 15.37
CA THR A 301 -10.64 1.94 14.45
C THR A 301 -10.61 2.48 13.03
N TRP A 302 -11.00 1.66 12.05
CA TRP A 302 -11.09 2.09 10.65
C TRP A 302 -12.09 3.24 10.44
N ASP A 303 -13.09 3.40 11.31
CA ASP A 303 -14.07 4.49 11.23
C ASP A 303 -13.41 5.88 11.19
N ARG A 304 -12.20 6.01 11.76
CA ARG A 304 -11.41 7.24 11.71
C ARG A 304 -10.83 7.56 10.33
N PHE A 305 -10.67 6.54 9.50
CA PHE A 305 -10.06 6.61 8.17
C PHE A 305 -11.08 6.47 7.04
N HIS A 306 -12.34 6.18 7.37
CA HIS A 306 -13.41 6.07 6.40
C HIS A 306 -13.81 7.46 5.84
N ALA A 307 -13.99 7.55 4.53
CA ALA A 307 -14.44 8.72 3.81
C ALA A 307 -13.63 10.00 4.14
N MET A 308 -12.31 9.87 4.18
CA MET A 308 -11.40 10.99 4.46
C MET A 308 -11.30 11.96 3.27
N ASP A 309 -11.71 13.22 3.47
CA ASP A 309 -11.44 14.32 2.54
C ASP A 309 -10.00 14.87 2.64
N GLU A 310 -9.40 14.77 3.84
CA GLU A 310 -8.07 15.30 4.11
C GLU A 310 -7.21 14.34 4.94
N SER A 311 -5.90 14.37 4.69
CA SER A 311 -4.92 13.60 5.47
C SER A 311 -4.89 13.95 6.96
N VAL A 312 -4.81 12.93 7.82
CA VAL A 312 -4.82 13.05 9.29
C VAL A 312 -3.56 12.47 9.92
N ILE A 313 -3.13 13.04 11.04
CA ILE A 313 -2.07 12.46 11.86
C ILE A 313 -2.69 11.70 13.04
N VAL A 314 -2.29 10.45 13.22
CA VAL A 314 -2.68 9.61 14.35
C VAL A 314 -1.42 9.01 14.96
N ASN A 315 -1.08 9.41 16.19
CA ASN A 315 0.07 8.88 16.94
C ASN A 315 1.39 8.86 16.13
N ARG A 316 1.68 9.97 15.44
CA ARG A 316 2.86 10.21 14.58
C ARG A 316 2.84 9.47 13.23
N VAL A 317 1.73 8.85 12.87
CA VAL A 317 1.49 8.30 11.53
C VAL A 317 0.63 9.29 10.76
N LEU A 318 1.13 9.81 9.64
CA LEU A 318 0.34 10.59 8.69
C LEU A 318 -0.35 9.62 7.73
N VAL A 319 -1.68 9.60 7.78
CA VAL A 319 -2.53 8.83 6.89
C VAL A 319 -3.06 9.77 5.80
N LEU A 320 -2.72 9.48 4.55
CA LEU A 320 -3.17 10.20 3.38
C LEU A 320 -4.51 9.66 2.90
N ASP A 321 -5.35 10.53 2.34
CA ASP A 321 -6.59 10.12 1.67
C ASP A 321 -6.29 9.25 0.43
N VAL A 322 -7.32 8.53 -0.03
CA VAL A 322 -7.22 7.52 -1.09
C VAL A 322 -6.62 8.12 -2.38
N GLU A 323 -7.00 9.34 -2.74
CA GLU A 323 -6.53 10.01 -3.96
C GLU A 323 -5.00 10.23 -3.97
N LYS A 324 -4.33 10.35 -2.82
CA LYS A 324 -2.88 10.62 -2.81
C LYS A 324 -2.07 9.48 -3.40
N PHE A 325 -2.27 8.26 -2.88
CA PHE A 325 -1.51 7.10 -3.32
C PHE A 325 -2.31 6.26 -4.29
N ALA A 326 -3.56 5.96 -3.99
CA ALA A 326 -4.32 4.95 -4.70
C ALA A 326 -5.34 5.57 -5.68
N ALA A 327 -4.93 6.60 -6.41
CA ALA A 327 -5.79 7.31 -7.35
C ALA A 327 -6.28 6.42 -8.49
N GLY A 328 -7.49 6.68 -9.01
CA GLY A 328 -7.96 6.09 -10.27
C GLY A 328 -8.30 4.60 -10.25
N GLN A 329 -8.59 4.03 -9.07
CA GLN A 329 -8.98 2.61 -8.93
C GLN A 329 -10.46 2.35 -9.25
N GLY A 330 -11.29 3.41 -9.32
CA GLY A 330 -12.72 3.30 -9.62
C GLY A 330 -13.58 2.88 -8.42
N HIS A 331 -13.02 2.88 -7.22
CA HIS A 331 -13.71 2.72 -5.94
C HIS A 331 -13.12 3.68 -4.89
N SER A 332 -13.69 3.69 -3.68
CA SER A 332 -13.22 4.44 -2.50
C SER A 332 -12.96 5.93 -2.76
N ASP A 333 -13.76 6.53 -3.65
CA ASP A 333 -13.62 7.93 -4.09
C ASP A 333 -12.19 8.31 -4.50
N SER A 334 -11.47 7.36 -5.09
CA SER A 334 -10.06 7.49 -5.50
C SER A 334 -9.77 8.53 -6.59
N GLY A 335 -10.75 9.30 -7.06
CA GLY A 335 -10.54 10.31 -8.09
C GLY A 335 -9.89 9.75 -9.36
N ASN A 336 -8.90 10.47 -9.90
CA ASN A 336 -8.16 10.04 -11.09
C ASN A 336 -6.70 10.54 -11.06
N HIS A 337 -5.84 9.95 -11.88
CA HIS A 337 -4.41 10.27 -11.92
C HIS A 337 -4.07 11.70 -12.37
N ASN A 338 -5.00 12.43 -12.99
CA ASN A 338 -4.80 13.83 -13.36
C ASN A 338 -5.18 14.80 -12.23
N ALA A 339 -5.77 14.30 -11.15
CA ALA A 339 -6.15 15.10 -10.01
C ALA A 339 -4.92 15.76 -9.37
N ARG A 340 -5.13 16.95 -8.78
CA ARG A 340 -4.05 17.69 -8.12
C ARG A 340 -3.50 16.94 -6.91
N GLY A 341 -4.35 16.17 -6.23
CA GLY A 341 -3.98 15.38 -5.05
C GLY A 341 -3.17 14.13 -5.38
N ALA A 342 -3.28 13.56 -6.59
CA ALA A 342 -2.55 12.35 -6.95
C ALA A 342 -1.03 12.56 -6.87
N LEU A 343 -0.37 11.79 -6.01
CA LEU A 343 1.07 11.88 -5.74
C LEU A 343 1.85 10.79 -6.48
N VAL A 344 1.26 9.58 -6.57
CA VAL A 344 1.80 8.45 -7.31
C VAL A 344 0.70 7.81 -8.15
N LYS A 345 1.09 6.92 -9.06
CA LYS A 345 0.20 6.14 -9.91
C LYS A 345 0.68 4.71 -9.98
N HIS A 346 -0.16 3.78 -9.56
CA HIS A 346 0.17 2.36 -9.59
C HIS A 346 -0.33 1.73 -10.89
N HIS A 347 0.57 1.05 -11.60
CA HIS A 347 0.24 0.29 -12.81
C HIS A 347 -0.17 -1.13 -12.43
N TYR A 348 -1.31 -1.25 -11.74
CA TYR A 348 -1.88 -2.54 -11.33
C TYR A 348 -1.88 -3.47 -12.55
N HIS A 349 -1.40 -4.70 -12.39
CA HIS A 349 -1.13 -5.73 -13.44
C HIS A 349 0.29 -5.84 -13.98
N ALA A 350 1.24 -4.99 -13.56
CA ALA A 350 2.64 -5.20 -13.97
C ALA A 350 3.30 -6.39 -13.25
N SER A 351 2.92 -6.67 -11.99
CA SER A 351 3.25 -7.91 -11.30
C SER A 351 2.24 -9.03 -11.61
N ASN A 352 2.75 -10.23 -11.91
CA ASN A 352 1.92 -11.41 -12.23
C ASN A 352 1.84 -12.41 -11.06
N TRP A 353 2.07 -11.96 -9.82
CA TRP A 353 2.03 -12.86 -8.66
C TRP A 353 0.66 -13.53 -8.43
N PRO A 354 -0.51 -12.91 -8.74
CA PRO A 354 -1.80 -13.58 -8.56
C PRO A 354 -1.96 -14.81 -9.47
N SER A 355 -1.15 -14.96 -10.52
CA SER A 355 -1.17 -16.18 -11.34
C SER A 355 -0.64 -17.40 -10.60
N LYS A 356 0.26 -17.22 -9.62
CA LYS A 356 0.79 -18.30 -8.76
C LYS A 356 -0.05 -18.52 -7.50
N HIS A 357 -0.86 -17.52 -7.13
CA HIS A 357 -1.76 -17.55 -5.98
C HIS A 357 -3.14 -17.11 -6.46
N PRO A 358 -3.90 -18.00 -7.12
CA PRO A 358 -5.15 -17.63 -7.77
C PRO A 358 -6.20 -17.21 -6.73
N ARG A 359 -7.01 -16.22 -7.10
CA ARG A 359 -8.19 -15.83 -6.33
C ARG A 359 -9.22 -16.95 -6.33
N PHE A 360 -10.11 -16.92 -5.35
CA PHE A 360 -11.30 -17.75 -5.39
C PHE A 360 -12.11 -17.46 -6.65
N LYS A 361 -12.31 -18.49 -7.48
CA LYS A 361 -13.07 -18.39 -8.73
C LYS A 361 -14.24 -19.36 -8.71
N HIS A 362 -15.47 -18.83 -8.58
CA HIS A 362 -16.66 -19.66 -8.64
C HIS A 362 -16.81 -20.27 -10.06
N PRO A 363 -17.09 -21.59 -10.18
CA PRO A 363 -17.06 -22.28 -11.47
C PRO A 363 -18.05 -21.76 -12.52
N ALA A 364 -19.14 -21.11 -12.08
CA ALA A 364 -20.15 -20.53 -12.96
C ALA A 364 -20.07 -18.99 -13.08
N TYR A 365 -19.51 -18.29 -12.09
CA TYR A 365 -19.64 -16.83 -11.95
C TYR A 365 -18.31 -16.09 -11.83
N GLY A 366 -17.18 -16.82 -11.82
CA GLY A 366 -15.86 -16.21 -11.77
C GLY A 366 -15.51 -15.65 -10.38
N GLU A 367 -14.60 -14.69 -10.39
CA GLU A 367 -14.09 -13.97 -9.21
C GLU A 367 -15.05 -12.83 -8.85
N VAL A 368 -15.36 -12.64 -7.56
CA VAL A 368 -16.24 -11.55 -7.10
C VAL A 368 -15.56 -10.18 -7.26
N GLU A 369 -14.23 -10.15 -7.26
CA GLU A 369 -13.40 -8.96 -7.45
C GLU A 369 -13.60 -8.31 -8.83
N ALA A 370 -14.13 -9.04 -9.82
CA ALA A 370 -14.53 -8.47 -11.10
C ALA A 370 -15.62 -7.39 -10.96
N CYS A 371 -16.34 -7.37 -9.82
CA CYS A 371 -17.28 -6.32 -9.50
C CYS A 371 -16.63 -4.98 -9.08
N ASN A 372 -15.33 -4.95 -8.81
CA ASN A 372 -14.59 -3.77 -8.37
C ASN A 372 -15.32 -2.99 -7.26
N TRP A 373 -15.67 -3.69 -6.17
CA TRP A 373 -16.37 -3.12 -5.00
C TRP A 373 -17.78 -2.55 -5.28
N ASN A 374 -18.34 -2.75 -6.46
CA ASN A 374 -19.70 -2.30 -6.75
C ASN A 374 -20.73 -3.14 -5.96
N LEU A 375 -21.39 -2.50 -4.98
CA LEU A 375 -22.35 -3.15 -4.07
C LEU A 375 -23.42 -3.99 -4.79
N LYS A 376 -24.05 -3.44 -5.84
CA LYS A 376 -25.11 -4.16 -6.57
C LYS A 376 -24.56 -5.37 -7.33
N CYS A 377 -23.36 -5.25 -7.89
CA CYS A 377 -22.69 -6.36 -8.56
C CYS A 377 -22.33 -7.47 -7.58
N VAL A 378 -21.74 -7.14 -6.43
CA VAL A 378 -21.36 -8.11 -5.40
C VAL A 378 -22.60 -8.82 -4.85
N GLN A 379 -23.65 -8.08 -4.48
CA GLN A 379 -24.91 -8.67 -4.01
C GLN A 379 -25.51 -9.65 -5.04
N LYS A 380 -25.47 -9.26 -6.31
CA LYS A 380 -25.92 -10.15 -7.39
C LYS A 380 -25.07 -11.41 -7.49
N TRP A 381 -23.76 -11.29 -7.36
CA TRP A 381 -22.84 -12.44 -7.37
C TRP A 381 -23.16 -13.38 -6.20
N ASP A 382 -23.34 -12.85 -4.99
CA ASP A 382 -23.71 -13.63 -3.79
C ASP A 382 -25.04 -14.36 -3.95
N GLU A 383 -26.06 -13.68 -4.46
CA GLU A 383 -27.38 -14.26 -4.73
C GLU A 383 -27.28 -15.38 -5.78
N ASP A 384 -26.56 -15.14 -6.87
CA ASP A 384 -26.37 -16.09 -7.97
C ASP A 384 -25.61 -17.35 -7.50
N VAL A 385 -24.57 -17.18 -6.66
CA VAL A 385 -23.80 -18.27 -6.02
C VAL A 385 -24.69 -19.08 -5.09
N LYS A 386 -25.41 -18.42 -4.18
CA LYS A 386 -26.32 -19.09 -3.23
C LYS A 386 -27.46 -19.81 -3.94
N ALA A 387 -27.95 -19.28 -5.06
CA ALA A 387 -28.94 -19.95 -5.89
C ALA A 387 -28.35 -21.18 -6.59
N PHE A 388 -27.10 -21.10 -7.06
CA PHE A 388 -26.39 -22.20 -7.70
C PHE A 388 -26.16 -23.38 -6.74
N GLU A 389 -25.81 -23.11 -5.48
CA GLU A 389 -25.63 -24.13 -4.44
C GLU A 389 -26.90 -24.95 -4.15
N ARG A 390 -28.08 -24.42 -4.48
CA ARG A 390 -29.37 -25.11 -4.29
C ARG A 390 -29.78 -26.00 -5.48
N LEU A 391 -29.07 -25.91 -6.59
CA LEU A 391 -29.35 -26.70 -7.78
C LEU A 391 -28.84 -28.14 -7.62
N SER A 392 -29.47 -29.09 -8.32
CA SER A 392 -28.92 -30.44 -8.44
C SER A 392 -27.61 -30.46 -9.24
N ASP A 393 -26.77 -31.48 -9.05
CA ASP A 393 -25.49 -31.62 -9.78
C ASP A 393 -25.65 -31.55 -11.31
N GLY A 394 -26.73 -32.11 -11.84
CA GLY A 394 -27.04 -32.06 -13.27
C GLY A 394 -27.36 -30.65 -13.76
N GLU A 395 -28.08 -29.87 -12.97
CA GLU A 395 -28.39 -28.47 -13.26
C GLU A 395 -27.16 -27.57 -13.12
N GLN A 396 -26.35 -27.80 -12.08
CA GLN A 396 -25.08 -27.09 -11.89
C GLN A 396 -24.15 -27.25 -13.10
N LYS A 397 -23.98 -28.49 -13.60
CA LYS A 397 -23.19 -28.76 -14.82
C LYS A 397 -23.71 -27.97 -16.03
N ARG A 398 -25.03 -27.95 -16.24
CA ARG A 398 -25.65 -27.20 -17.35
C ARG A 398 -25.41 -25.69 -17.23
N VAL A 399 -25.48 -25.14 -16.01
CA VAL A 399 -25.19 -23.72 -15.76
C VAL A 399 -23.73 -23.42 -16.03
N ILE A 400 -22.79 -24.25 -15.54
CA ILE A 400 -21.36 -24.09 -15.78
C ILE A 400 -21.06 -24.12 -17.29
N GLU A 401 -21.56 -25.12 -18.02
CA GLU A 401 -21.33 -25.23 -19.47
C GLU A 401 -21.88 -24.03 -20.23
N LYS A 402 -23.10 -23.58 -19.89
CA LYS A 402 -23.70 -22.39 -20.48
C LYS A 402 -22.85 -21.15 -20.23
N ARG A 403 -22.36 -20.96 -18.99
CA ARG A 403 -21.53 -19.82 -18.60
C ARG A 403 -20.17 -19.85 -19.28
N LYS A 404 -19.52 -21.01 -19.35
CA LYS A 404 -18.26 -21.21 -20.10
C LYS A 404 -18.41 -20.86 -21.58
N LYS A 405 -19.52 -21.27 -22.21
CA LYS A 405 -19.82 -20.91 -23.61
C LYS A 405 -19.98 -19.40 -23.77
N GLN A 406 -20.73 -18.74 -22.89
CA GLN A 406 -20.91 -17.29 -22.90
C GLN A 406 -19.58 -16.53 -22.69
N GLU A 407 -18.72 -17.01 -21.78
CA GLU A 407 -17.40 -16.44 -21.53
C GLU A 407 -16.49 -16.60 -22.76
N ALA A 408 -16.48 -17.78 -23.39
CA ALA A 408 -15.72 -18.02 -24.62
C ALA A 408 -16.17 -17.11 -25.77
N GLU A 409 -17.48 -16.94 -25.97
CA GLU A 409 -18.04 -16.02 -26.97
C GLU A 409 -17.65 -14.56 -26.67
N ARG A 410 -17.67 -14.15 -25.40
CA ARG A 410 -17.25 -12.81 -24.97
C ARG A 410 -15.75 -12.58 -25.19
N LEU A 411 -14.90 -13.54 -24.84
CA LEU A 411 -13.45 -13.47 -25.05
C LEU A 411 -13.10 -13.44 -26.54
N GLU A 412 -13.79 -14.23 -27.37
CA GLU A 412 -13.61 -14.18 -28.82
C GLU A 412 -13.98 -12.80 -29.39
N LYS A 413 -15.10 -12.23 -28.92
CA LYS A 413 -15.52 -10.88 -29.32
C LYS A 413 -14.48 -9.83 -28.89
N ALA A 414 -14.03 -9.87 -27.64
CA ALA A 414 -13.01 -8.95 -27.14
C ALA A 414 -11.68 -9.06 -27.90
N ARG A 415 -11.25 -10.28 -28.25
CA ARG A 415 -10.04 -10.50 -29.05
C ARG A 415 -10.18 -9.87 -30.44
N LYS A 416 -11.34 -10.03 -31.10
CA LYS A 416 -11.60 -9.40 -32.40
C LYS A 416 -11.57 -7.87 -32.30
N GLU A 417 -12.23 -7.30 -31.29
CA GLU A 417 -12.21 -5.85 -31.04
C GLU A 417 -10.78 -5.34 -30.78
N GLN A 418 -9.96 -6.07 -30.02
CA GLN A 418 -8.57 -5.71 -29.76
C GLN A 418 -7.68 -5.81 -31.01
N GLU A 419 -7.86 -6.84 -31.84
CA GLU A 419 -7.17 -6.97 -33.12
C GLU A 419 -7.53 -5.84 -34.08
N ASP A 420 -8.81 -5.49 -34.16
CA ASP A 420 -9.29 -4.38 -34.98
C ASP A 420 -8.73 -3.04 -34.48
N PHE A 421 -8.70 -2.82 -33.16
CA PHE A 421 -8.07 -1.64 -32.57
C PHE A 421 -6.56 -1.59 -32.85
N ARG A 422 -5.83 -2.70 -32.72
CA ARG A 422 -4.40 -2.77 -33.04
C ARG A 422 -4.14 -2.42 -34.51
N ARG A 423 -4.94 -2.97 -35.43
CA ARG A 423 -4.87 -2.63 -36.86
C ARG A 423 -5.13 -1.16 -37.12
N PHE A 424 -6.08 -0.56 -36.41
CA PHE A 424 -6.36 0.87 -36.49
C PHE A 424 -5.16 1.71 -36.04
N VAL A 425 -4.56 1.40 -34.89
CA VAL A 425 -3.37 2.10 -34.38
C VAL A 425 -2.19 1.97 -35.33
N GLU A 426 -1.89 0.76 -35.80
CA GLU A 426 -0.82 0.53 -36.79
C GLU A 426 -1.04 1.32 -38.08
N ALA A 427 -2.28 1.46 -38.54
CA ALA A 427 -2.61 2.25 -39.73
C ALA A 427 -2.39 3.75 -39.50
N GLU A 428 -2.77 4.28 -38.33
CA GLU A 428 -2.52 5.67 -37.96
C GLU A 428 -1.02 5.98 -37.80
N GLU A 429 -0.25 5.07 -37.20
CA GLU A 429 1.21 5.21 -37.11
C GLU A 429 1.87 5.22 -38.49
N ARG A 430 1.43 4.35 -39.41
CA ARG A 430 1.92 4.35 -40.79
C ARG A 430 1.60 5.66 -41.51
N LYS A 431 0.41 6.23 -41.30
CA LYS A 431 0.05 7.55 -41.85
C LYS A 431 0.93 8.65 -41.29
N LYS A 432 1.18 8.68 -39.98
CA LYS A 432 2.08 9.66 -39.34
C LYS A 432 3.50 9.56 -39.87
N LYS A 433 4.06 8.34 -39.94
CA LYS A 433 5.40 8.12 -40.52
C LYS A 433 5.48 8.61 -41.96
N LYS A 434 4.45 8.31 -42.77
CA LYS A 434 4.39 8.81 -44.14
C LYS A 434 4.32 10.33 -44.20
N GLN A 435 3.54 10.98 -43.33
CA GLN A 435 3.50 12.44 -43.24
C GLN A 435 4.85 13.04 -42.85
N GLU A 436 5.54 12.46 -41.87
CA GLU A 436 6.89 12.88 -41.47
C GLU A 436 7.93 12.66 -42.58
N GLU A 437 7.83 11.57 -43.35
CA GLU A 437 8.69 11.31 -44.50
C GLU A 437 8.41 12.29 -45.65
N ASP A 438 7.14 12.52 -45.99
CA ASP A 438 6.72 13.47 -47.02
C ASP A 438 7.13 14.92 -46.64
N GLU A 439 7.07 15.28 -45.34
CA GLU A 439 7.54 16.57 -44.82
C GLU A 439 9.06 16.71 -44.94
N LYS A 440 9.83 15.69 -44.54
CA LYS A 440 11.29 15.67 -44.71
C LYS A 440 11.72 15.76 -46.18
N GLN A 441 11.02 15.07 -47.08
CA GLN A 441 11.30 15.15 -48.52
C GLN A 441 11.04 16.55 -49.06
N ARG A 442 9.95 17.21 -48.64
CA ARG A 442 9.67 18.60 -49.03
C ARG A 442 10.75 19.55 -48.52
N GLU A 443 11.19 19.40 -47.27
CA GLU A 443 12.29 20.21 -46.71
C GLU A 443 13.62 19.98 -47.45
N GLU A 444 13.89 18.75 -47.89
CA GLU A 444 15.08 18.42 -48.68
C GLU A 444 15.02 18.97 -50.12
N GLU A 445 13.87 18.87 -50.80
CA GLU A 445 13.65 19.45 -52.12
C GLU A 445 13.76 20.99 -52.08
N GLU A 446 13.18 21.64 -51.07
CA GLU A 446 13.30 23.08 -50.87
C GLU A 446 14.76 23.49 -50.62
N ARG A 447 15.51 22.69 -49.85
CA ARG A 447 16.94 22.90 -49.63
C ARG A 447 17.76 22.74 -50.92
N LEU A 448 17.44 21.78 -51.80
CA LEU A 448 18.13 21.59 -53.07
C LEU A 448 17.85 22.73 -54.08
N MET A 449 16.61 23.22 -54.15
CA MET A 449 16.25 24.33 -55.04
C MET A 449 16.96 25.65 -54.70
N LEU A 450 17.36 25.83 -53.43
CA LEU A 450 18.16 26.98 -53.00
C LEU A 450 19.64 26.90 -53.44
N VAL A 451 20.12 25.72 -53.85
CA VAL A 451 21.52 25.50 -54.25
C VAL A 451 21.73 25.65 -55.77
N ASP A 452 20.69 25.47 -56.60
CA ASP A 452 20.80 25.36 -58.07
C ASP A 452 20.14 26.52 -58.86
N GLY A 453 20.31 27.76 -58.39
CA GLY A 453 19.88 28.97 -59.12
C GLY A 453 20.92 29.46 -60.16
N PRO A 454 20.53 29.84 -61.40
CA PRO A 454 21.46 30.13 -62.49
C PRO A 454 22.18 31.48 -62.33
N GLY A 455 23.37 31.54 -62.94
CA GLY A 455 24.38 32.59 -62.79
C GLY A 455 23.95 34.05 -63.00
N LYS A 456 24.62 34.91 -62.23
CA LYS A 456 24.56 36.37 -62.34
C LYS A 456 25.15 36.84 -63.68
N GLN A 457 24.30 37.41 -64.52
CA GLN A 457 24.71 38.31 -65.61
C GLN A 457 25.24 39.63 -65.02
N GLN A 458 26.44 40.02 -65.45
CA GLN A 458 26.99 41.36 -65.32
C GLN A 458 26.21 42.36 -66.19
N PRO A 459 26.20 43.65 -65.80
CA PRO A 459 26.24 44.72 -66.79
C PRO A 459 27.48 45.61 -66.64
N GLN A 460 28.21 45.64 -67.75
CA GLN A 460 29.04 46.67 -68.38
C GLN A 460 29.51 47.93 -67.62
N ALA A 461 30.77 48.22 -67.93
CA ALA A 461 31.62 49.34 -67.59
C ALA A 461 31.09 50.74 -67.92
N PHE A 462 31.40 51.68 -67.02
CA PHE A 462 31.82 53.04 -67.37
C PHE A 462 33.22 53.27 -66.78
N GLY A 463 34.13 53.75 -67.62
CA GLY A 463 35.56 53.70 -67.36
C GLY A 463 36.23 54.99 -66.90
N VAL A 464 37.55 54.84 -66.81
CA VAL A 464 38.65 55.82 -66.92
C VAL A 464 39.11 56.51 -65.63
N GLY A 465 40.40 56.31 -65.32
CA GLY A 465 41.24 57.38 -64.77
C GLY A 465 42.21 56.96 -63.66
N GLN A 466 43.48 56.74 -64.02
CA GLN A 466 44.63 56.56 -63.13
C GLN A 466 44.88 57.77 -62.21
N GLY A 467 45.50 57.55 -61.04
CA GLY A 467 46.11 58.62 -60.25
C GLY A 467 46.80 58.17 -58.96
N HIS A 468 48.11 58.39 -58.90
CA HIS A 468 49.05 58.12 -57.80
C HIS A 468 48.72 58.78 -56.44
N GLY A 469 49.19 58.15 -55.35
CA GLY A 469 50.04 58.84 -54.36
C GLY A 469 49.54 59.03 -52.91
N GLN A 470 50.35 58.49 -51.99
CA GLN A 470 50.67 58.95 -50.62
C GLN A 470 49.85 58.52 -49.38
N LEU A 471 50.56 57.80 -48.50
CA LEU A 471 50.41 57.52 -47.06
C LEU A 471 50.79 58.77 -46.20
N PRO A 472 50.78 58.75 -44.84
CA PRO A 472 49.81 58.32 -43.80
C PRO A 472 49.74 59.45 -42.69
N PRO A 473 49.70 59.27 -41.34
CA PRO A 473 49.17 58.27 -40.36
C PRO A 473 48.38 59.00 -39.21
N PRO A 474 48.38 58.59 -37.89
CA PRO A 474 48.19 57.29 -37.22
C PRO A 474 47.13 57.25 -36.08
N GLY A 475 46.61 56.05 -35.80
CA GLY A 475 46.61 55.37 -34.48
C GLY A 475 45.67 55.84 -33.35
N PRO A 476 45.70 55.17 -32.18
CA PRO A 476 46.01 53.75 -31.94
C PRO A 476 44.97 53.07 -31.02
N GLY A 477 45.01 51.73 -30.96
CA GLY A 477 44.19 50.97 -30.03
C GLY A 477 44.34 49.46 -30.18
N GLU A 478 45.59 48.99 -30.11
CA GLU A 478 45.98 47.61 -29.79
C GLU A 478 45.26 47.12 -28.51
N GLY A 479 45.04 45.83 -28.28
CA GLY A 479 45.49 44.66 -28.99
C GLY A 479 44.99 43.37 -28.31
N GLN A 480 44.85 42.37 -29.18
CA GLN A 480 45.43 41.03 -29.04
C GLN A 480 44.88 40.02 -28.02
N GLN A 481 44.16 39.03 -28.58
CA GLN A 481 44.41 37.57 -28.58
C GLN A 481 45.51 37.04 -27.61
N VAL A 482 45.43 35.83 -27.04
CA VAL A 482 45.54 34.52 -27.73
C VAL A 482 45.18 33.38 -26.76
N GLY A 483 44.55 32.31 -27.30
CA GLY A 483 44.74 30.89 -26.95
C GLY A 483 44.08 30.41 -25.64
N GLY A 484 43.19 29.41 -25.61
CA GLY A 484 43.24 28.12 -26.29
C GLY A 484 43.79 27.07 -25.31
N VAL A 485 42.97 26.08 -24.93
CA VAL A 485 43.31 24.66 -24.71
C VAL A 485 42.10 23.92 -24.12
N VAL A 486 41.93 22.70 -24.65
CA VAL A 486 40.95 21.63 -24.44
C VAL A 486 41.10 20.97 -23.06
N GLY A 487 40.00 20.46 -22.48
CA GLY A 487 40.07 19.42 -21.45
C GLY A 487 38.82 19.25 -20.59
N LEU A 488 38.06 18.18 -20.86
CA LEU A 488 37.20 17.42 -19.93
C LEU A 488 37.98 17.05 -18.64
N PRO A 489 37.35 16.65 -17.51
CA PRO A 489 36.01 16.05 -17.38
C PRO A 489 34.97 16.83 -16.58
#